data_AF-A0A7J8QL29-F1
#
_entry.id   AF-A0A7J8QL29-F1
#
_cell.length_a   1.000
_cell.length_b   1.000
_cell.length_c   1.000
_cell.angle_alpha   90.00
_cell.angle_beta   90.00
_cell.angle_gamma   90.00
#
_symmetry.space_group_name_H-M   'P 1'
#
loop_
_entity.id
_entity.type
_entity.pdbx_description
1 polymer ?
#
loop_
_entity_poly.entity_id
_entity_poly.type
_entity_poly.pdbx_seq_one_letter_code
_entity_poly.pdbx_strand_id
1 'polypeptide(L)'
;MIRQGEKLFGDYDWERFDLLVLPPSFPYGGMENPRMVFLTPTVIKGDASGAQVVAHELAHSWTGNLITNMNNEHFWLNEGFTTYAERRIVEAVQGEDRAILNTGIGWKGLNEEMERFKDNLEFTKLKNNQEGVDPDAVYSEVPYEKGFQFLWRIERQIGRPAFDEFIKKYIATFKFKSIDTHTFLKFLKANVPGIEKEIDLVLWTEGTGIPPDAYEPVSNLYTKIVSLANEFKLGRMPREDEVADWRGQEWELYLENLPKVIEASQ
;
A
#
# COMPACT_ATOMS: atom_id res chain seq x y z
N MET A 1 -14.01 -8.97 5.52
CA MET A 1 -12.88 -8.06 5.77
C MET A 1 -12.90 -7.54 7.20
N ILE A 2 -13.96 -6.86 7.67
CA ILE A 2 -14.07 -6.32 9.06
C ILE A 2 -13.62 -7.33 10.12
N ARG A 3 -14.24 -8.51 10.19
CA ARG A 3 -13.86 -9.56 11.17
C ARG A 3 -12.39 -9.99 11.14
N GLN A 4 -11.72 -9.90 9.99
CA GLN A 4 -10.29 -10.20 9.90
C GLN A 4 -9.46 -8.99 10.32
N GLY A 5 -9.85 -7.79 9.91
CA GLY A 5 -9.27 -6.53 10.41
C GLY A 5 -9.34 -6.45 11.93
N GLU A 6 -10.47 -6.80 12.55
CA GLU A 6 -10.62 -6.80 14.01
C GLU A 6 -9.66 -7.75 14.72
N LYS A 7 -9.44 -8.95 14.17
CA LYS A 7 -8.47 -9.91 14.72
C LYS A 7 -7.03 -9.40 14.64
N LEU A 8 -6.72 -8.67 13.57
CA LEU A 8 -5.39 -8.15 13.29
C LEU A 8 -5.10 -6.87 14.11
N PHE A 9 -6.06 -5.95 14.19
CA PHE A 9 -5.83 -4.56 14.58
C PHE A 9 -6.64 -4.10 15.80
N GLY A 10 -7.56 -4.93 16.31
CA GLY A 10 -8.46 -4.60 17.41
C GLY A 10 -9.85 -4.18 16.93
N ASP A 11 -10.77 -3.98 17.87
CA ASP A 11 -12.20 -3.78 17.59
C ASP A 11 -12.47 -2.64 16.59
N TYR A 12 -13.53 -2.80 15.80
CA TYR A 12 -14.00 -1.76 14.89
C TYR A 12 -14.86 -0.73 15.62
N ASP A 13 -14.33 0.47 15.85
CA ASP A 13 -14.92 1.48 16.75
C ASP A 13 -16.04 2.35 16.16
N TRP A 14 -16.43 2.14 14.91
CA TRP A 14 -17.31 3.06 14.19
C TRP A 14 -18.77 2.57 14.06
N GLU A 15 -19.13 1.49 14.75
CA GLU A 15 -20.47 0.84 14.76
C GLU A 15 -20.88 0.20 13.42
N ARG A 16 -20.85 0.95 12.32
CA ARG A 16 -21.21 0.52 10.97
C ARG A 16 -20.15 0.93 9.95
N PHE A 17 -20.06 0.16 8.88
CA PHE A 17 -19.18 0.41 7.74
C PHE A 17 -20.02 0.33 6.47
N ASP A 18 -20.46 1.48 5.97
CA ASP A 18 -21.23 1.57 4.73
C ASP A 18 -20.35 1.96 3.54
N LEU A 19 -20.83 1.59 2.36
CA LEU A 19 -20.22 1.94 1.08
C LEU A 19 -21.20 2.79 0.27
N LEU A 20 -20.79 4.00 -0.09
CA LEU A 20 -21.50 4.88 -1.01
C LEU A 20 -20.78 4.91 -2.35
N VAL A 21 -21.40 4.30 -3.37
CA VAL A 21 -20.88 4.36 -4.74
C VAL A 21 -21.30 5.69 -5.35
N LEU A 22 -20.32 6.53 -5.66
CA LEU A 22 -20.53 7.86 -6.21
C LEU A 22 -20.75 7.84 -7.73
N PRO A 23 -21.19 8.96 -8.34
CA PRO A 23 -21.23 9.09 -9.79
C PRO A 23 -19.83 8.94 -10.43
N PRO A 24 -19.73 8.61 -11.73
CA PRO A 24 -18.46 8.45 -12.44
C PRO A 24 -17.53 9.69 -12.45
N SER A 25 -18.01 10.84 -12.00
CA SER A 25 -17.21 12.06 -11.86
C SER A 25 -16.34 12.10 -10.60
N PHE A 26 -16.43 11.09 -9.72
CA PHE A 26 -15.58 11.02 -8.53
C PHE A 26 -14.12 10.78 -8.93
N PRO A 27 -13.16 11.64 -8.51
CA PRO A 27 -11.81 11.64 -9.07
C PRO A 27 -10.85 10.63 -8.42
N TYR A 28 -11.23 9.99 -7.31
CA TYR A 28 -10.38 9.06 -6.56
C TYR A 28 -10.91 7.61 -6.64
N GLY A 29 -10.10 6.66 -6.16
CA GLY A 29 -10.54 5.26 -5.97
C GLY A 29 -11.56 5.12 -4.83
N GLY A 30 -11.30 5.79 -3.72
CA GLY A 30 -12.18 5.85 -2.57
C GLY A 30 -11.88 7.04 -1.67
N MET A 31 -12.65 7.19 -0.60
CA MET A 31 -12.38 8.11 0.50
C MET A 31 -12.93 7.51 1.79
N GLU A 32 -12.12 7.51 2.83
CA GLU A 32 -12.27 6.75 4.07
C GLU A 32 -13.26 7.38 5.07
N ASN A 33 -14.22 8.19 4.59
CA ASN A 33 -15.12 8.95 5.45
C ASN A 33 -15.76 8.03 6.51
N PRO A 34 -15.56 8.31 7.82
CA PRO A 34 -15.94 7.37 8.86
C PRO A 34 -17.41 6.98 8.76
N ARG A 35 -17.66 5.66 8.76
CA ARG A 35 -18.97 5.01 8.63
C ARG A 35 -19.60 5.04 7.24
N MET A 36 -19.12 5.86 6.31
CA MET A 36 -19.69 6.03 4.97
C MET A 36 -18.57 6.20 3.94
N VAL A 37 -17.89 5.11 3.62
CA VAL A 37 -16.79 5.12 2.65
C VAL A 37 -17.34 5.47 1.27
N PHE A 38 -16.72 6.46 0.62
CA PHE A 38 -17.04 6.79 -0.76
C PHE A 38 -16.22 5.91 -1.69
N LEU A 39 -16.84 5.41 -2.75
CA LEU A 39 -16.18 4.57 -3.75
C LEU A 39 -16.49 5.07 -5.16
N THR A 40 -15.50 4.99 -6.04
CA THR A 40 -15.72 5.13 -7.48
C THR A 40 -16.55 3.95 -8.02
N PRO A 41 -17.41 4.15 -9.02
CA PRO A 41 -18.13 3.04 -9.64
C PRO A 41 -17.21 2.03 -10.36
N THR A 42 -15.94 2.39 -10.65
CA THR A 42 -14.98 1.50 -11.33
C THR A 42 -14.51 0.32 -10.48
N VAL A 43 -14.80 0.31 -9.17
CA VAL A 43 -14.56 -0.86 -8.31
C VAL A 43 -15.55 -2.02 -8.58
N ILE A 44 -16.67 -1.74 -9.23
CA ILE A 44 -17.69 -2.76 -9.54
C ILE A 44 -17.31 -3.49 -10.85
N LYS A 45 -16.37 -4.44 -10.73
CA LYS A 45 -15.82 -5.18 -11.88
C LYS A 45 -16.53 -6.50 -12.19
N GLY A 46 -17.38 -7.00 -11.28
CA GLY A 46 -18.11 -8.27 -11.43
C GLY A 46 -17.32 -9.54 -11.03
N ASP A 47 -16.03 -9.42 -10.74
CA ASP A 47 -15.11 -10.54 -10.41
C ASP A 47 -14.45 -10.42 -9.02
N ALA A 48 -14.97 -9.52 -8.17
CA ALA A 48 -14.46 -9.16 -6.84
C ALA A 48 -13.04 -8.54 -6.80
N SER A 49 -12.37 -8.31 -7.93
CA SER A 49 -11.03 -7.70 -7.94
C SER A 49 -11.02 -6.26 -7.39
N GLY A 50 -12.12 -5.53 -7.51
CA GLY A 50 -12.27 -4.20 -6.89
C GLY A 50 -12.41 -4.20 -5.36
N ALA A 51 -12.50 -5.38 -4.73
CA ALA A 51 -12.60 -5.47 -3.27
C ALA A 51 -11.30 -5.05 -2.55
N GLN A 52 -10.16 -4.97 -3.25
CA GLN A 52 -8.93 -4.43 -2.70
C GLN A 52 -9.09 -2.98 -2.23
N VAL A 53 -9.74 -2.12 -3.04
CA VAL A 53 -10.03 -0.73 -2.65
C VAL A 53 -10.87 -0.70 -1.37
N VAL A 54 -11.88 -1.57 -1.27
CA VAL A 54 -12.68 -1.69 -0.04
C VAL A 54 -11.84 -2.11 1.17
N ALA A 55 -10.83 -2.97 0.99
CA ALA A 55 -9.92 -3.35 2.07
C ALA A 55 -9.04 -2.18 2.51
N HIS A 56 -8.61 -1.32 1.57
CA HIS A 56 -7.84 -0.10 1.85
C HIS A 56 -8.66 0.90 2.66
N GLU A 57 -9.86 1.23 2.18
CA GLU A 57 -10.77 2.15 2.88
C GLU A 57 -11.20 1.62 4.25
N LEU A 58 -11.33 0.30 4.38
CA LEU A 58 -11.57 -0.34 5.67
C LEU A 58 -10.35 -0.18 6.59
N ALA A 59 -9.13 -0.40 6.10
CA ALA A 59 -7.91 -0.29 6.88
C ALA A 59 -7.73 1.11 7.49
N HIS A 60 -8.15 2.15 6.77
CA HIS A 60 -8.17 3.52 7.29
C HIS A 60 -8.96 3.69 8.59
N SER A 61 -9.94 2.81 8.84
CA SER A 61 -10.71 2.80 10.09
C SER A 61 -9.82 2.64 11.32
N TRP A 62 -8.62 2.04 11.22
CA TRP A 62 -7.62 1.99 12.28
C TRP A 62 -6.47 2.99 12.08
N THR A 63 -6.08 3.25 10.83
CA THR A 63 -4.87 4.02 10.49
C THR A 63 -5.23 5.16 9.53
N GLY A 64 -5.37 6.37 10.05
CA GLY A 64 -5.91 7.53 9.35
C GLY A 64 -7.13 8.12 10.06
N ASN A 65 -8.14 7.29 10.35
CA ASN A 65 -9.34 7.73 11.05
C ASN A 65 -9.19 7.70 12.58
N LEU A 66 -8.73 6.58 13.16
CA LEU A 66 -8.48 6.51 14.61
C LEU A 66 -7.18 7.22 14.99
N ILE A 67 -6.15 7.12 14.17
CA ILE A 67 -4.86 7.74 14.40
C ILE A 67 -4.54 8.55 13.15
N THR A 68 -4.49 9.86 13.27
CA THR A 68 -4.35 10.74 12.11
C THR A 68 -2.95 11.36 12.10
N ASN A 69 -2.37 11.59 10.94
CA ASN A 69 -1.18 12.42 10.80
C ASN A 69 -1.44 13.84 11.32
N MET A 70 -0.44 14.46 11.96
CA MET A 70 -0.55 15.82 12.51
C MET A 70 -0.71 16.88 11.39
N ASN A 71 -0.04 16.68 10.26
CA ASN A 71 -0.10 17.50 9.06
C ASN A 71 0.38 16.67 7.85
N ASN A 72 0.39 17.23 6.64
CA ASN A 72 0.72 16.50 5.41
C ASN A 72 2.20 16.07 5.28
N GLU A 73 3.12 16.67 6.04
CA GLU A 73 4.51 16.18 6.11
C GLU A 73 4.60 14.78 6.73
N HIS A 74 3.58 14.37 7.47
CA HIS A 74 3.50 13.07 8.14
C HIS A 74 2.48 12.14 7.49
N PHE A 75 2.05 12.42 6.26
CA PHE A 75 0.96 11.71 5.58
C PHE A 75 1.20 10.19 5.45
N TRP A 76 2.46 9.77 5.36
CA TRP A 76 2.83 8.34 5.36
C TRP A 76 2.35 7.57 6.62
N LEU A 77 2.09 8.25 7.75
CA LEU A 77 1.54 7.62 8.95
C LEU A 77 0.09 7.17 8.77
N ASN A 78 -0.65 7.81 7.87
CA ASN A 78 -1.93 7.29 7.40
C ASN A 78 -1.64 6.22 6.35
N GLU A 79 -1.11 6.63 5.20
CA GLU A 79 -1.12 5.80 3.99
C GLU A 79 -0.20 4.60 4.04
N GLY A 80 0.97 4.73 4.65
CA GLY A 80 1.91 3.62 4.81
C GLY A 80 1.34 2.54 5.75
N PHE A 81 0.70 2.97 6.83
CA PHE A 81 0.03 2.06 7.77
C PHE A 81 -1.23 1.45 7.16
N THR A 82 -2.02 2.23 6.41
CA THR A 82 -3.20 1.73 5.71
C THR A 82 -2.81 0.71 4.65
N THR A 83 -1.82 1.01 3.82
CA THR A 83 -1.30 0.07 2.80
C THR A 83 -0.80 -1.22 3.45
N TYR A 84 -0.14 -1.13 4.60
CA TYR A 84 0.25 -2.30 5.39
C TYR A 84 -0.96 -3.09 5.89
N ALA A 85 -1.93 -2.42 6.51
CA ALA A 85 -3.12 -3.06 7.06
C ALA A 85 -4.01 -3.67 5.97
N GLU A 86 -4.15 -2.98 4.83
CA GLU A 86 -4.81 -3.46 3.61
C GLU A 86 -4.20 -4.79 3.17
N ARG A 87 -2.88 -4.84 2.97
CA ARG A 87 -2.18 -6.06 2.51
C ARG A 87 -2.37 -7.22 3.47
N ARG A 88 -2.36 -6.97 4.79
CA ARG A 88 -2.65 -7.97 5.81
C ARG A 88 -4.11 -8.46 5.78
N ILE A 89 -5.07 -7.57 5.52
CA ILE A 89 -6.47 -7.95 5.34
C ILE A 89 -6.65 -8.77 4.06
N VAL A 90 -6.04 -8.34 2.95
CA VAL A 90 -6.04 -9.06 1.68
C VAL A 90 -5.43 -10.45 1.86
N GLU A 91 -4.29 -10.56 2.53
CA GLU A 91 -3.66 -11.85 2.86
C GLU A 91 -4.64 -12.76 3.62
N ALA A 92 -5.31 -12.25 4.65
CA ALA A 92 -6.24 -13.00 5.47
C ALA A 92 -7.54 -13.41 4.75
N VAL A 93 -7.95 -12.71 3.69
CA VAL A 93 -9.22 -12.96 2.98
C VAL A 93 -9.05 -13.58 1.59
N GLN A 94 -7.91 -13.37 0.94
CA GLN A 94 -7.62 -13.76 -0.44
C GLN A 94 -6.33 -14.58 -0.59
N GLY A 95 -5.52 -14.69 0.47
CA GLY A 95 -4.30 -15.51 0.51
C GLY A 95 -3.01 -14.73 0.26
N GLU A 96 -1.90 -15.37 0.60
CA GLU A 96 -0.56 -14.81 0.54
C GLU A 96 -0.12 -14.44 -0.89
N ASP A 97 -0.42 -15.30 -1.88
CA ASP A 97 -0.08 -15.05 -3.28
C ASP A 97 -0.69 -13.74 -3.82
N ARG A 98 -1.91 -13.39 -3.38
CA ARG A 98 -2.56 -12.14 -3.76
C ARG A 98 -1.93 -10.95 -3.05
N ALA A 99 -1.66 -11.07 -1.74
CA ALA A 99 -1.03 -10.01 -0.96
C ALA A 99 0.40 -9.70 -1.47
N ILE A 100 1.17 -10.72 -1.84
CA ILE A 100 2.52 -10.53 -2.37
C ILE A 100 2.49 -9.98 -3.81
N LEU A 101 1.50 -10.35 -4.64
CA LEU A 101 1.27 -9.70 -5.93
C LEU A 101 1.01 -8.20 -5.75
N ASN A 102 0.10 -7.82 -4.85
CA ASN A 102 -0.21 -6.41 -4.58
C ASN A 102 1.03 -5.64 -4.06
N THR A 103 1.84 -6.28 -3.21
CA THR A 103 3.13 -5.72 -2.78
C THR A 103 4.09 -5.50 -3.94
N GLY A 104 4.12 -6.40 -4.93
CA GLY A 104 4.95 -6.26 -6.13
C GLY A 104 4.49 -5.17 -7.09
N ILE A 105 3.18 -5.02 -7.27
CA ILE A 105 2.60 -3.91 -8.05
C ILE A 105 2.94 -2.58 -7.38
N GLY A 106 2.77 -2.48 -6.06
CA GLY A 106 3.15 -1.28 -5.30
C GLY A 106 4.66 -0.99 -5.35
N TRP A 107 5.52 -2.02 -5.35
CA TRP A 107 6.96 -1.83 -5.55
C TRP A 107 7.29 -1.24 -6.92
N LYS A 108 6.63 -1.72 -7.99
CA LYS A 108 6.79 -1.13 -9.33
C LYS A 108 6.38 0.35 -9.33
N GLY A 109 5.22 0.68 -8.78
CA GLY A 109 4.74 2.06 -8.68
C GLY A 109 5.67 2.97 -7.86
N LEU A 110 6.24 2.45 -6.76
CA LEU A 110 7.25 3.17 -5.99
C LEU A 110 8.50 3.52 -6.83
N ASN A 111 8.98 2.59 -7.67
CA ASN A 111 10.12 2.86 -8.56
C ASN A 111 9.76 3.91 -9.63
N GLU A 112 8.54 3.89 -10.15
CA GLU A 112 8.05 4.89 -11.10
C GLU A 112 8.00 6.30 -10.45
N GLU A 113 7.56 6.39 -9.19
CA GLU A 113 7.61 7.65 -8.43
C GLU A 113 9.05 8.14 -8.15
N MET A 114 10.01 7.22 -7.93
CA MET A 114 11.42 7.61 -7.80
C MET A 114 11.94 8.27 -9.10
N GLU A 115 11.55 7.74 -10.26
CA GLU A 115 11.92 8.32 -11.55
C GLU A 115 11.19 9.65 -11.79
N ARG A 116 9.89 9.74 -11.46
CA ARG A 116 9.11 10.98 -11.56
C ARG A 116 9.71 12.12 -10.75
N PHE A 117 10.20 11.83 -9.55
CA PHE A 117 10.80 12.82 -8.64
C PHE A 117 12.33 12.91 -8.73
N LYS A 118 12.99 12.36 -9.75
CA LYS A 118 14.46 12.39 -9.86
C LYS A 118 15.07 13.79 -9.80
N ASP A 119 14.34 14.80 -10.27
CA ASP A 119 14.76 16.21 -10.28
C ASP A 119 14.27 16.98 -9.03
N ASN A 120 13.47 16.34 -8.17
CA ASN A 120 13.01 16.89 -6.90
C ASN A 120 12.85 15.80 -5.84
N LEU A 121 13.99 15.35 -5.32
CA LEU A 121 14.06 14.22 -4.40
C LEU A 121 13.38 14.45 -3.04
N GLU A 122 13.00 15.69 -2.69
CA GLU A 122 12.30 16.00 -1.43
C GLU A 122 11.03 15.16 -1.26
N PHE A 123 10.27 15.00 -2.34
CA PHE A 123 9.01 14.26 -2.33
C PHE A 123 9.18 12.73 -2.39
N THR A 124 10.42 12.23 -2.40
CA THR A 124 10.73 10.80 -2.19
C THR A 124 10.92 10.44 -0.72
N LYS A 125 10.92 11.42 0.19
CA LYS A 125 11.01 11.20 1.65
C LYS A 125 9.63 10.84 2.21
N LEU A 126 9.59 10.02 3.26
CA LEU A 126 8.34 9.76 3.98
C LEU A 126 7.88 10.98 4.79
N LYS A 127 8.85 11.63 5.45
CA LYS A 127 8.69 12.94 6.06
C LYS A 127 9.31 13.97 5.13
N ASN A 128 8.48 14.57 4.29
CA ASN A 128 8.87 15.63 3.37
C ASN A 128 8.47 17.01 3.93
N ASN A 129 9.12 18.07 3.44
CA ASN A 129 8.73 19.44 3.72
C ASN A 129 7.67 19.89 2.69
N GLN A 130 6.51 20.35 3.18
CA GLN A 130 5.43 20.87 2.34
C GLN A 130 5.07 22.32 2.66
N GLU A 131 5.96 23.06 3.34
CA GLU A 131 5.73 24.48 3.61
C GLU A 131 5.53 25.27 2.30
N GLY A 132 4.37 25.90 2.14
CA GLY A 132 4.03 26.67 0.95
C GLY A 132 3.71 25.84 -0.30
N VAL A 133 3.58 24.51 -0.16
CA VAL A 133 3.25 23.58 -1.25
C VAL A 133 1.79 23.16 -1.13
N ASP A 134 1.07 23.15 -2.25
CA ASP A 134 -0.26 22.52 -2.31
C ASP A 134 -0.09 20.99 -2.18
N PRO A 135 -0.64 20.35 -1.14
CA PRO A 135 -0.49 18.91 -0.93
C PRO A 135 -0.94 18.06 -2.12
N ASP A 136 -1.99 18.49 -2.83
CA ASP A 136 -2.50 17.77 -4.00
C ASP A 136 -1.54 17.84 -5.19
N ALA A 137 -0.72 18.90 -5.29
CA ALA A 137 0.27 19.06 -6.35
C ALA A 137 1.46 18.07 -6.23
N VAL A 138 1.65 17.51 -5.03
CA VAL A 138 2.77 16.59 -4.73
C VAL A 138 2.30 15.20 -4.31
N TYR A 139 1.01 14.92 -4.51
CA TYR A 139 0.46 13.58 -4.34
C TYR A 139 1.24 12.54 -5.17
N SER A 140 1.49 11.40 -4.55
CA SER A 140 2.25 10.27 -5.12
C SER A 140 2.03 9.00 -4.32
N GLU A 141 2.53 7.88 -4.84
CA GLU A 141 2.54 6.58 -4.15
C GLU A 141 3.65 6.45 -3.09
N VAL A 142 4.56 7.43 -2.97
CA VAL A 142 5.66 7.39 -2.00
C VAL A 142 5.19 7.15 -0.55
N PRO A 143 4.26 7.94 0.03
CA PRO A 143 3.79 7.73 1.41
C PRO A 143 3.11 6.37 1.62
N TYR A 144 2.47 5.82 0.58
CA TYR A 144 1.83 4.50 0.59
C TYR A 144 2.90 3.39 0.60
N GLU A 145 3.74 3.37 -0.43
CA GLU A 145 4.57 2.22 -0.75
C GLU A 145 5.89 2.21 0.00
N LYS A 146 6.57 3.36 0.12
CA LYS A 146 7.75 3.46 0.97
C LYS A 146 7.35 3.35 2.45
N GLY A 147 6.16 3.85 2.81
CA GLY A 147 5.61 3.74 4.16
C GLY A 147 5.32 2.28 4.52
N PHE A 148 4.68 1.54 3.61
CA PHE A 148 4.53 0.10 3.71
C PHE A 148 5.88 -0.61 3.86
N GLN A 149 6.85 -0.31 2.98
CA GLN A 149 8.16 -0.95 2.99
C GLN A 149 8.89 -0.74 4.32
N PHE A 150 8.72 0.43 4.94
CA PHE A 150 9.29 0.71 6.25
C PHE A 150 8.67 -0.17 7.34
N LEU A 151 7.33 -0.23 7.40
CA LEU A 151 6.63 -1.08 8.37
C LEU A 151 6.95 -2.56 8.15
N TRP A 152 7.00 -2.99 6.89
CA TRP A 152 7.35 -4.36 6.53
C TRP A 152 8.82 -4.69 6.82
N ARG A 153 9.74 -3.72 6.71
CA ARG A 153 11.14 -3.86 7.17
C ARG A 153 11.23 -4.06 8.68
N ILE A 154 10.42 -3.34 9.46
CA ILE A 154 10.33 -3.53 10.92
C ILE A 154 9.75 -4.91 11.22
N GLU A 155 8.67 -5.33 10.56
CA GLU A 155 8.09 -6.67 10.71
C GLU A 155 9.13 -7.77 10.44
N ARG A 156 9.87 -7.67 9.34
CA ARG A 156 10.94 -8.62 8.98
C ARG A 156 12.06 -8.66 10.03
N GLN A 157 12.33 -7.54 10.72
CA GLN A 157 13.34 -7.49 11.76
C GLN A 157 12.91 -8.22 13.04
N ILE A 158 11.68 -8.00 13.49
CA ILE A 158 11.23 -8.44 14.82
C ILE A 158 10.32 -9.67 14.77
N GLY A 159 9.93 -10.09 13.58
CA GLY A 159 8.96 -11.15 13.34
C GLY A 159 7.52 -10.67 13.46
N ARG A 160 6.67 -11.22 12.60
CA ARG A 160 5.24 -10.89 12.54
C ARG A 160 4.51 -10.96 13.87
N PRO A 161 4.67 -12.00 14.73
CA PRO A 161 3.97 -12.04 16.01
C PRO A 161 4.31 -10.85 16.93
N ALA A 162 5.57 -10.42 16.97
CA ALA A 162 5.98 -9.26 17.76
C ALA A 162 5.48 -7.95 17.13
N PHE A 163 5.46 -7.86 15.80
CA PHE A 163 4.93 -6.71 15.09
C PHE A 163 3.41 -6.56 15.22
N ASP A 164 2.66 -7.66 15.23
CA ASP A 164 1.20 -7.65 15.46
C ASP A 164 0.87 -7.07 16.85
N GLU A 165 1.60 -7.49 17.87
CA GLU A 165 1.44 -6.93 19.22
C GLU A 165 1.86 -5.45 19.29
N PHE A 166 2.92 -5.07 18.56
CA PHE A 166 3.34 -3.67 18.43
C PHE A 166 2.23 -2.81 17.79
N ILE A 167 1.63 -3.26 16.67
CA ILE A 167 0.57 -2.53 15.97
C ILE A 167 -0.68 -2.38 16.85
N LYS A 168 -1.11 -3.44 17.54
CA LYS A 168 -2.24 -3.36 18.49
C LYS A 168 -1.96 -2.34 19.60
N LYS A 169 -0.74 -2.33 20.13
CA LYS A 169 -0.34 -1.36 21.15
C LYS A 169 -0.27 0.07 20.60
N TYR A 170 0.21 0.25 19.37
CA TYR A 170 0.23 1.53 18.65
C TYR A 170 -1.20 2.08 18.51
N ILE A 171 -2.12 1.27 18.00
CA ILE A 171 -3.53 1.63 17.84
C ILE A 171 -4.15 1.99 19.19
N ALA A 172 -4.02 1.13 20.20
CA ALA A 172 -4.57 1.40 21.53
C ALA A 172 -4.01 2.68 22.17
N THR A 173 -2.74 3.01 21.93
CA THR A 173 -2.07 4.18 22.53
C THR A 173 -2.49 5.50 21.89
N PHE A 174 -2.64 5.50 20.57
CA PHE A 174 -2.89 6.71 19.78
C PHE A 174 -4.31 6.84 19.26
N LYS A 175 -5.20 5.92 19.60
CA LYS A 175 -6.64 5.99 19.33
C LYS A 175 -7.22 7.38 19.63
N PHE A 176 -7.87 7.97 18.64
CA PHE A 176 -8.44 9.33 18.59
C PHE A 176 -7.42 10.44 18.85
N LYS A 177 -6.18 10.29 18.35
CA LYS A 177 -5.13 11.32 18.43
C LYS A 177 -4.49 11.55 17.07
N SER A 178 -3.93 12.74 16.94
CA SER A 178 -3.03 13.07 15.83
C SER A 178 -1.57 12.96 16.27
N ILE A 179 -0.70 12.39 15.43
CA ILE A 179 0.72 12.20 15.75
C ILE A 179 1.63 12.64 14.59
N ASP A 180 2.88 12.95 14.91
CA ASP A 180 3.94 13.19 13.94
C ASP A 180 4.92 12.01 13.84
N THR A 181 5.80 12.04 12.84
CA THR A 181 6.84 11.02 12.64
C THR A 181 7.72 10.88 13.90
N HIS A 182 8.02 11.97 14.60
CA HIS A 182 8.85 11.93 15.80
C HIS A 182 8.18 11.13 16.93
N THR A 183 6.89 11.35 17.16
CA THR A 183 6.08 10.63 18.14
C THR A 183 6.03 9.15 17.81
N PHE A 184 5.81 8.79 16.54
CA PHE A 184 5.88 7.40 16.10
C PHE A 184 7.26 6.77 16.39
N LEU A 185 8.36 7.42 15.97
CA LEU A 185 9.71 6.88 16.18
C LEU A 185 10.07 6.76 17.66
N LYS A 186 9.62 7.68 18.51
CA LYS A 186 9.77 7.58 19.97
C LYS A 186 9.01 6.38 20.53
N PHE A 187 7.78 6.16 20.06
CA PHE A 187 6.98 5.01 20.44
C PHE A 187 7.60 3.69 19.96
N LEU A 188 8.08 3.65 18.72
CA LEU A 188 8.77 2.49 18.15
C LEU A 188 9.97 2.08 19.01
N LYS A 189 10.88 3.01 19.33
CA LYS A 189 12.06 2.72 20.16
C LYS A 189 11.71 2.29 21.59
N ALA A 190 10.64 2.85 22.16
CA ALA A 190 10.19 2.49 23.50
C ALA A 190 9.59 1.07 23.57
N ASN A 191 9.03 0.57 22.47
CA ASN A 191 8.34 -0.73 22.41
C ASN A 191 9.13 -1.82 21.68
N VAL A 192 10.16 -1.42 20.94
CA VAL A 192 11.11 -2.29 20.25
C VAL A 192 12.53 -1.80 20.56
N PRO A 193 13.03 -2.01 21.80
CA PRO A 193 14.31 -1.45 22.21
C PRO A 193 15.48 -1.93 21.35
N GLY A 194 16.30 -1.01 20.86
CA GLY A 194 17.48 -1.31 20.05
C GLY A 194 17.21 -1.43 18.54
N ILE A 195 15.97 -1.22 18.09
CA ILE A 195 15.62 -1.24 16.66
C ILE A 195 16.45 -0.27 15.82
N GLU A 196 16.84 0.87 16.40
CA GLU A 196 17.69 1.89 15.77
C GLU A 196 19.13 1.42 15.49
N LYS A 197 19.55 0.28 16.05
CA LYS A 197 20.85 -0.35 15.72
C LYS A 197 20.75 -1.25 14.49
N GLU A 198 19.54 -1.70 14.17
CA GLU A 198 19.24 -2.67 13.11
C GLU A 198 18.67 -2.00 11.86
N ILE A 199 17.97 -0.87 12.05
CA ILE A 199 17.30 -0.10 11.00
C ILE A 199 17.70 1.37 11.17
N ASP A 200 18.21 1.98 10.10
CA ASP A 200 18.45 3.41 10.07
C ASP A 200 17.12 4.16 9.93
N LEU A 201 16.53 4.52 11.08
CA LEU A 201 15.24 5.18 11.15
C LEU A 201 15.24 6.54 10.45
N VAL A 202 16.37 7.25 10.45
CA VAL A 202 16.48 8.56 9.79
C VAL A 202 16.51 8.38 8.28
N LEU A 203 17.27 7.41 7.77
CA LEU A 203 17.29 7.08 6.35
C LEU A 203 15.90 6.68 5.84
N TRP A 204 15.15 5.87 6.59
CA TRP A 204 13.80 5.47 6.22
C TRP A 204 12.82 6.65 6.18
N THR A 205 12.86 7.54 7.18
CA THR A 205 11.87 8.63 7.26
C THR A 205 12.25 9.88 6.49
N GLU A 206 13.52 10.29 6.53
CA GLU A 206 14.01 11.58 6.01
C GLU A 206 15.01 11.42 4.85
N GLY A 207 15.45 10.19 4.57
CA GLY A 207 16.30 9.89 3.42
C GLY A 207 15.52 9.89 2.10
N THR A 208 16.20 10.29 1.03
CA THR A 208 15.68 10.29 -0.34
C THR A 208 15.82 8.92 -0.99
N GLY A 209 15.02 8.64 -2.02
CA GLY A 209 15.07 7.36 -2.73
C GLY A 209 14.53 6.18 -1.92
N ILE A 210 14.76 4.97 -2.41
CA ILE A 210 14.42 3.73 -1.70
C ILE A 210 15.63 3.30 -0.85
N PRO A 211 15.47 3.10 0.47
CA PRO A 211 16.56 2.59 1.31
C PRO A 211 17.10 1.23 0.83
N PRO A 212 18.42 0.98 0.96
CA PRO A 212 19.04 -0.23 0.42
C PRO A 212 18.62 -1.54 1.12
N ASP A 213 18.00 -1.46 2.30
CA ASP A 213 17.43 -2.59 3.04
C ASP A 213 15.91 -2.76 2.83
N ALA A 214 15.31 -1.94 1.96
CA ALA A 214 13.99 -2.21 1.41
C ALA A 214 14.01 -3.52 0.59
N TYR A 215 12.85 -4.16 0.43
CA TYR A 215 12.80 -5.46 -0.21
C TYR A 215 11.82 -5.47 -1.36
N GLU A 216 12.38 -5.70 -2.54
CA GLU A 216 11.61 -6.03 -3.73
C GLU A 216 10.96 -7.41 -3.53
N PRO A 217 9.63 -7.49 -3.48
CA PRO A 217 8.92 -8.75 -3.28
C PRO A 217 9.06 -9.64 -4.51
N VAL A 218 9.25 -10.94 -4.28
CA VAL A 218 9.19 -11.94 -5.34
C VAL A 218 7.78 -12.54 -5.36
N SER A 219 7.00 -12.22 -6.38
CA SER A 219 5.68 -12.81 -6.61
C SER A 219 5.74 -13.82 -7.76
N ASN A 220 5.52 -15.10 -7.47
CA ASN A 220 5.46 -16.16 -8.49
C ASN A 220 4.43 -15.86 -9.57
N LEU A 221 3.28 -15.29 -9.17
CA LEU A 221 2.21 -14.89 -10.08
C LEU A 221 2.67 -13.75 -10.99
N TYR A 222 3.29 -12.71 -10.42
CA TYR A 222 3.88 -11.61 -11.19
C TYR A 222 4.93 -12.12 -12.18
N THR A 223 5.89 -12.92 -11.71
CA THR A 223 6.95 -13.49 -12.56
C THR A 223 6.38 -14.33 -13.68
N LYS A 224 5.36 -15.16 -13.43
CA LYS A 224 4.68 -15.95 -14.46
C LYS A 224 4.03 -15.05 -15.52
N ILE A 225 3.31 -14.01 -15.12
CA ILE A 225 2.62 -13.09 -16.02
C ILE A 225 3.61 -12.30 -16.87
N VAL A 226 4.66 -11.75 -16.27
CA VAL A 226 5.71 -11.01 -16.97
C VAL A 226 6.51 -11.91 -17.91
N SER A 227 6.73 -13.18 -17.54
CA SER A 227 7.34 -14.17 -18.44
C SER A 227 6.49 -14.37 -19.69
N LEU A 228 5.17 -14.61 -19.52
CA LEU A 228 4.24 -14.76 -20.65
C LEU A 228 4.19 -13.50 -21.53
N ALA A 229 4.18 -12.31 -20.92
CA ALA A 229 4.22 -11.05 -21.67
C ALA A 229 5.51 -10.88 -22.48
N ASN A 230 6.65 -11.34 -21.97
CA ASN A 230 7.92 -11.31 -22.70
C ASN A 230 7.99 -12.32 -23.84
N GLU A 231 7.31 -13.46 -23.73
CA GLU A 231 7.20 -14.46 -24.80
C GLU A 231 6.39 -13.95 -26.01
N PHE A 232 5.58 -12.91 -25.83
CA PHE A 232 4.92 -12.22 -26.94
C PHE A 232 5.93 -11.70 -27.97
N LYS A 233 7.12 -11.27 -27.53
CA LYS A 233 8.23 -10.86 -28.44
C LYS A 233 8.70 -11.99 -29.35
N LEU A 234 8.43 -13.23 -28.96
CA LEU A 234 8.76 -14.44 -29.71
C LEU A 234 7.56 -14.96 -30.52
N GLY A 235 6.47 -14.20 -30.61
CA GLY A 235 5.26 -14.56 -31.34
C GLY A 235 4.35 -15.55 -30.61
N ARG A 236 4.56 -15.76 -29.30
CA ARG A 236 3.72 -16.64 -28.48
C ARG A 236 2.72 -15.81 -27.68
N MET A 237 1.43 -16.09 -27.89
CA MET A 237 0.36 -15.65 -27.00
C MET A 237 0.05 -16.72 -25.94
N PRO A 238 -0.41 -16.33 -24.74
CA PRO A 238 -0.84 -17.29 -23.73
C PRO A 238 -2.04 -18.09 -24.23
N ARG A 239 -2.06 -19.40 -23.96
CA ARG A 239 -3.20 -20.26 -24.30
C ARG A 239 -4.35 -20.06 -23.31
N GLU A 240 -5.57 -20.39 -23.72
CA GLU A 240 -6.78 -20.28 -22.88
C GLU A 240 -6.63 -21.01 -21.53
N ASP A 241 -5.97 -22.18 -21.50
CA ASP A 241 -5.72 -22.94 -20.27
C ASP A 241 -4.75 -22.25 -19.30
N GLU A 242 -3.81 -21.45 -19.82
CA GLU A 242 -2.78 -20.80 -19.00
C GLU A 242 -3.30 -19.58 -18.25
N VAL A 243 -4.39 -19.00 -18.75
CA VAL A 243 -5.01 -17.75 -18.28
C VAL A 243 -6.46 -17.95 -17.81
N ALA A 244 -6.93 -19.19 -17.72
CA ALA A 244 -8.31 -19.50 -17.31
C ALA A 244 -8.68 -18.92 -15.94
N ASP A 245 -7.71 -18.81 -15.04
CA ASP A 245 -7.87 -18.26 -13.68
C ASP A 245 -7.52 -16.76 -13.57
N TRP A 246 -7.13 -16.12 -14.67
CA TRP A 246 -6.79 -14.70 -14.66
C TRP A 246 -8.03 -13.83 -14.45
N ARG A 247 -7.88 -12.80 -13.63
CA ARG A 247 -8.88 -11.76 -13.41
C ARG A 247 -8.40 -10.47 -14.08
N GLY A 248 -9.15 -9.37 -13.89
CA GLY A 248 -8.79 -8.09 -14.49
C GLY A 248 -7.34 -7.65 -14.20
N GLN A 249 -6.85 -7.87 -12.98
CA GLN A 249 -5.50 -7.44 -12.56
C GLN A 249 -4.38 -8.22 -13.28
N GLU A 250 -4.54 -9.53 -13.48
CA GLU A 250 -3.55 -10.34 -14.20
C GLU A 250 -3.50 -9.96 -15.68
N TRP A 251 -4.65 -9.68 -16.29
CA TRP A 251 -4.73 -9.18 -17.66
C TRP A 251 -4.12 -7.79 -17.82
N GLU A 252 -4.41 -6.87 -16.89
CA GLU A 252 -3.82 -5.53 -16.87
C GLU A 252 -2.29 -5.63 -16.76
N LEU A 253 -1.77 -6.43 -15.83
CA LEU A 253 -0.34 -6.64 -15.68
C LEU A 253 0.30 -7.25 -16.94
N TYR A 254 -0.36 -8.22 -17.58
CA TYR A 254 0.12 -8.79 -18.84
C TYR A 254 0.22 -7.72 -19.93
N LEU A 255 -0.85 -6.95 -20.14
CA LEU A 255 -0.92 -5.91 -21.17
C LEU A 255 0.11 -4.80 -20.93
N GLU A 256 0.32 -4.37 -19.69
CA GLU A 256 1.33 -3.37 -19.33
C GLU A 256 2.77 -3.82 -19.60
N ASN A 257 3.02 -5.12 -19.56
CA ASN A 257 4.35 -5.71 -19.78
C ASN A 257 4.56 -6.17 -21.23
N LEU A 258 3.58 -5.99 -22.11
CA LEU A 258 3.77 -6.18 -23.54
C LEU A 258 4.78 -5.15 -24.11
N PRO A 259 5.43 -5.46 -25.24
CA PRO A 259 6.27 -4.48 -25.93
C PRO A 259 5.48 -3.21 -26.26
N LYS A 260 6.05 -2.03 -25.97
CA LYS A 260 5.42 -0.72 -26.27
C LYS A 260 5.19 -0.50 -27.77
N VAL A 261 5.94 -1.20 -28.62
CA VAL A 261 5.80 -1.18 -30.07
C VAL A 261 5.59 -2.61 -30.54
N ILE A 262 4.46 -2.83 -31.21
CA ILE A 262 4.08 -4.11 -31.80
C ILE A 262 3.88 -3.85 -33.29
N GLU A 263 4.48 -4.66 -34.16
CA GLU A 263 4.17 -4.59 -35.59
C GLU A 263 2.78 -5.18 -35.83
N ALA A 264 2.01 -4.65 -36.79
CA ALA A 264 0.67 -5.15 -37.11
C ALA A 264 0.64 -6.63 -37.58
N SER A 265 1.80 -7.22 -37.83
CA SER A 265 2.02 -8.62 -38.21
C SER A 265 2.17 -9.58 -37.01
N GLN A 266 2.28 -9.05 -35.79
CA GLN A 266 2.45 -9.77 -34.52
C GLN A 266 1.16 -9.76 -33.70
#